data_AF-A0A0N1F9E6-F1
#
_entry.id   AF-A0A0N1F9E6-F1
#
_cell.length_a   1.000
_cell.length_b   1.000
_cell.length_c   1.000
_cell.angle_alpha   90.00
_cell.angle_beta   90.00
_cell.angle_gamma   90.00
#
_symmetry.space_group_name_H-M   'P 1'
#
loop_
_entity.id
_entity.type
_entity.pdbx_description
1 polymer ?
#
loop_
_entity_poly.entity_id
_entity_poly.type
_entity_poly.pdbx_seq_one_letter_code
_entity_poly.pdbx_strand_id
1 'polypeptide(L)'
;MTTQPKTTRAPRIYLAGDTVFRPAAADLFRAMKDICAAAGLEGVCPFDGQAEVDALAPGAQTSLLIARLDRDLMDGCDAGVFCLDPFRRAADMDPGTAVEIGYMAAQGKMLTGYTVDGRPYPRKVAEYRSRAWGDALRERQGTGGSGGMEDADGLIVHSEGMVQNAMTEGFIRLSGGTVCVDADLLTAFAMAIDTLRQRLLG
;
A
#
# COMPACT_ATOMS: atom_id res chain seq x y z
N MET A 1 -29.06 -14.05 -7.50
CA MET A 1 -27.60 -14.23 -7.39
C MET A 1 -27.06 -14.30 -8.80
N THR A 2 -26.63 -13.16 -9.34
CA THR A 2 -26.12 -13.04 -10.71
C THR A 2 -24.66 -13.47 -10.67
N THR A 3 -24.37 -14.67 -11.17
CA THR A 3 -23.00 -15.14 -11.37
C THR A 3 -22.33 -14.24 -12.41
N GLN A 4 -21.30 -13.48 -12.00
CA GLN A 4 -20.44 -12.77 -12.94
C GLN A 4 -19.83 -13.78 -13.92
N PRO A 5 -19.73 -13.45 -15.22
CA PRO A 5 -19.06 -14.32 -16.18
C PRO A 5 -17.58 -14.49 -15.76
N LYS A 6 -17.13 -15.75 -15.65
CA LYS A 6 -15.71 -16.06 -15.43
C LYS A 6 -14.89 -15.42 -16.55
N THR A 7 -14.02 -14.48 -16.19
CA THR A 7 -13.09 -13.86 -17.13
C THR A 7 -12.17 -14.93 -17.70
N THR A 8 -12.00 -14.96 -19.03
CA THR A 8 -11.08 -15.90 -19.71
C THR A 8 -9.61 -15.50 -19.55
N ARG A 9 -9.35 -14.33 -18.97
CA ARG A 9 -8.03 -13.76 -18.66
C ARG A 9 -7.78 -13.82 -17.15
N ALA A 10 -6.53 -14.10 -16.76
CA ALA A 10 -6.08 -14.02 -15.37
C ALA A 10 -6.35 -12.62 -14.79
N PRO A 11 -6.93 -12.47 -13.59
CA PRO A 11 -7.16 -11.16 -12.99
C PRO A 11 -5.86 -10.34 -12.86
N ARG A 12 -5.92 -9.07 -13.21
CA ARG A 12 -4.80 -8.12 -13.14
C ARG A 12 -4.73 -7.44 -11.79
N ILE A 13 -3.57 -7.48 -11.16
CA ILE A 13 -3.33 -6.97 -9.81
C ILE A 13 -2.31 -5.84 -9.89
N TYR A 14 -2.73 -4.62 -9.55
CA TYR A 14 -1.83 -3.49 -9.45
C TYR A 14 -0.93 -3.65 -8.21
N LEU A 15 0.38 -3.57 -8.41
CA LEU A 15 1.41 -3.76 -7.39
C LEU A 15 1.92 -2.39 -6.93
N ALA A 16 1.38 -1.90 -5.81
CA ALA A 16 1.63 -0.56 -5.30
C ALA A 16 2.50 -0.58 -4.04
N GLY A 17 3.29 0.47 -3.83
CA GLY A 17 4.19 0.58 -2.70
C GLY A 17 5.47 1.35 -3.00
N ASP A 18 6.31 1.45 -1.97
CA ASP A 18 7.61 2.11 -2.08
C ASP A 18 8.66 1.28 -2.86
N THR A 19 8.29 0.10 -3.41
CA THR A 19 9.17 -0.79 -4.17
C THR A 19 9.90 -0.09 -5.31
N VAL A 20 9.25 0.88 -5.98
CA VAL A 20 9.86 1.71 -7.04
C VAL A 20 11.08 2.51 -6.55
N PHE A 21 11.17 2.79 -5.25
CA PHE A 21 12.27 3.52 -4.62
C PHE A 21 13.32 2.60 -3.96
N ARG A 22 13.07 1.28 -3.93
CA ARG A 22 13.97 0.31 -3.28
C ARG A 22 15.15 -0.03 -4.17
N PRO A 23 16.31 -0.39 -3.58
CA PRO A 23 17.41 -0.98 -4.33
C PRO A 23 16.93 -2.22 -5.10
N ALA A 24 17.39 -2.37 -6.33
CA ALA A 24 17.01 -3.50 -7.20
C ALA A 24 15.48 -3.65 -7.38
N ALA A 25 14.75 -2.54 -7.48
CA ALA A 25 13.30 -2.51 -7.68
C ALA A 25 12.82 -3.45 -8.81
N ALA A 26 13.55 -3.52 -9.93
CA ALA A 26 13.23 -4.40 -11.05
C ALA A 26 13.27 -5.89 -10.67
N ASP A 27 14.25 -6.31 -9.87
CA ASP A 27 14.35 -7.70 -9.39
C ASP A 27 13.25 -8.03 -8.38
N LEU A 28 12.91 -7.08 -7.50
CA LEU A 28 11.79 -7.21 -6.57
C LEU A 28 10.45 -7.35 -7.31
N PHE A 29 10.19 -6.51 -8.31
CA PHE A 29 8.98 -6.62 -9.10
C PHE A 29 8.92 -7.92 -9.90
N ARG A 30 10.05 -8.42 -10.42
CA ARG A 30 10.10 -9.75 -11.05
C ARG A 30 9.65 -10.83 -10.06
N ALA A 31 10.22 -10.86 -8.86
CA ALA A 31 9.83 -11.83 -7.83
C ALA A 31 8.34 -11.70 -7.41
N MET A 32 7.84 -10.48 -7.27
CA MET A 32 6.42 -10.24 -6.96
C MET A 32 5.50 -10.71 -8.09
N LYS A 33 5.87 -10.49 -9.36
CA LYS A 33 5.11 -10.99 -10.51
C LYS A 33 5.13 -12.52 -10.60
N ASP A 34 6.26 -13.15 -10.28
CA ASP A 34 6.35 -14.62 -10.22
C ASP A 34 5.40 -15.19 -9.17
N ILE A 35 5.27 -14.54 -8.01
CA ILE A 35 4.29 -14.89 -6.96
C ILE A 35 2.85 -14.75 -7.48
N CYS A 36 2.52 -13.64 -8.16
CA CYS A 36 1.20 -13.46 -8.77
C CYS A 36 0.90 -14.56 -9.81
N ALA A 37 1.86 -14.86 -10.69
CA ALA A 37 1.71 -15.87 -11.73
C ALA A 37 1.47 -17.27 -11.14
N ALA A 38 2.22 -17.63 -10.08
CA ALA A 38 2.02 -18.88 -9.35
C ALA A 38 0.62 -18.98 -8.70
N ALA A 39 0.01 -17.83 -8.36
CA ALA A 39 -1.35 -17.72 -7.85
C ALA A 39 -2.43 -17.69 -8.95
N GLY A 40 -2.07 -17.75 -10.24
CA GLY A 40 -3.01 -17.62 -11.36
C GLY A 40 -3.48 -16.19 -11.63
N LEU A 41 -2.71 -15.19 -11.18
CA LEU A 41 -2.97 -13.77 -11.34
C LEU A 41 -1.89 -13.10 -12.20
N GLU A 42 -2.20 -11.94 -12.79
CA GLU A 42 -1.26 -11.13 -13.55
C GLU A 42 -0.83 -9.92 -12.70
N GLY A 43 0.42 -9.88 -12.25
CA GLY A 43 0.96 -8.73 -11.52
C GLY A 43 1.35 -7.59 -12.46
N VAL A 44 0.86 -6.38 -12.21
CA VAL A 44 1.14 -5.15 -12.98
C VAL A 44 1.84 -4.15 -12.07
N CYS A 45 3.08 -3.80 -12.38
CA CYS A 45 3.86 -2.82 -11.62
C CYS A 45 3.97 -1.48 -12.37
N PRO A 46 4.28 -0.37 -11.68
CA PRO A 46 4.43 0.95 -12.30
C PRO A 46 5.37 0.96 -13.53
N PHE A 47 6.45 0.17 -13.51
CA PHE A 47 7.41 0.09 -14.62
C PHE A 47 6.81 -0.47 -15.92
N ASP A 48 5.68 -1.17 -15.89
CA ASP A 48 5.03 -1.73 -17.09
C ASP A 48 4.42 -0.65 -18.00
N GLY A 49 4.15 0.54 -17.47
CA GLY A 49 3.56 1.65 -18.22
C GLY A 49 4.55 2.77 -18.56
N GLN A 50 5.79 2.70 -18.06
CA GLN A 50 6.69 3.87 -17.97
C GLN A 50 7.88 3.85 -18.95
N ALA A 51 7.87 3.03 -20.00
CA ALA A 51 8.99 2.96 -20.96
C ALA A 51 9.38 4.31 -21.59
N GLU A 52 8.41 5.23 -21.77
CA GLU A 52 8.66 6.58 -22.29
C GLU A 52 9.34 7.52 -21.28
N VAL A 53 9.29 7.18 -19.98
CA VAL A 53 9.83 7.99 -18.88
C VAL A 53 11.35 7.86 -18.79
N ASP A 54 11.90 6.69 -19.11
CA ASP A 54 13.33 6.39 -18.97
C ASP A 54 14.25 7.32 -19.77
N ALA A 55 13.72 7.91 -20.85
CA ALA A 55 14.45 8.83 -21.72
C ALA A 55 14.33 10.30 -21.28
N LEU A 56 13.54 10.62 -20.26
CA LEU A 56 13.24 11.99 -19.84
C LEU A 56 14.09 12.43 -18.66
N ALA A 57 14.43 13.71 -18.63
CA ALA A 57 15.10 14.30 -17.47
C ALA A 57 14.14 14.38 -16.26
N PRO A 58 14.63 14.28 -15.02
CA PRO A 58 13.81 14.52 -13.84
C PRO A 58 13.20 15.94 -13.86
N GLY A 59 11.92 16.04 -13.51
CA GLY A 59 11.22 17.32 -13.47
C GLY A 59 9.69 17.16 -13.43
N ALA A 60 8.99 18.28 -13.26
CA ALA A 60 7.55 18.29 -13.07
C ALA A 60 6.78 17.62 -14.23
N GLN A 61 7.22 17.81 -15.48
CA GLN A 61 6.59 17.19 -16.65
C GLN A 61 6.71 15.66 -16.63
N THR A 62 7.89 15.14 -16.30
CA THR A 62 8.15 13.71 -16.16
C THR A 62 7.33 13.12 -15.01
N SER A 63 7.23 13.81 -13.88
CA SER A 63 6.37 13.39 -12.75
C SER A 63 4.88 13.37 -13.11
N LEU A 64 4.39 14.34 -13.89
CA LEU A 64 3.00 14.35 -14.38
C LEU A 64 2.72 13.26 -15.41
N LEU A 65 3.73 12.89 -16.23
CA LEU A 65 3.64 11.74 -17.13
C LEU A 65 3.53 10.45 -16.32
N ILE A 66 4.41 10.21 -15.35
CA ILE A 66 4.37 9.05 -14.44
C ILE A 66 3.00 8.93 -13.77
N ALA A 67 2.50 10.00 -13.15
CA ALA A 67 1.20 9.97 -12.46
C ALA A 67 0.03 9.61 -13.38
N ARG A 68 0.07 10.05 -14.65
CA ARG A 68 -0.93 9.67 -15.65
C ARG A 68 -0.81 8.18 -16.01
N LEU A 69 0.40 7.70 -16.25
CA LEU A 69 0.65 6.31 -16.64
C LEU A 69 0.26 5.33 -15.53
N ASP A 70 0.59 5.64 -14.28
CA ASP A 70 0.23 4.81 -13.12
C ASP A 70 -1.29 4.75 -12.93
N ARG A 71 -1.98 5.89 -13.13
CA ARG A 71 -3.46 5.92 -13.16
C ARG A 71 -4.02 5.02 -14.27
N ASP A 72 -3.48 5.11 -15.48
CA ASP A 72 -3.97 4.32 -16.62
C ASP A 72 -3.69 2.81 -16.40
N LEU A 73 -2.59 2.44 -15.74
CA LEU A 73 -2.33 1.08 -15.27
C LEU A 73 -3.37 0.61 -14.25
N MET A 74 -3.64 1.44 -13.22
CA MET A 74 -4.65 1.16 -12.22
C MET A 74 -6.01 0.91 -12.87
N ASP A 75 -6.43 1.75 -13.82
CA ASP A 75 -7.70 1.63 -14.55
C ASP A 75 -7.87 0.26 -15.21
N GLY A 76 -6.80 -0.29 -15.79
CA GLY A 76 -6.80 -1.60 -16.41
C GLY A 76 -6.69 -2.80 -15.46
N CYS A 77 -6.50 -2.59 -14.16
CA CYS A 77 -6.40 -3.66 -13.16
C CYS A 77 -7.73 -4.00 -12.50
N ASP A 78 -7.89 -5.26 -12.11
CA ASP A 78 -9.09 -5.83 -11.49
C ASP A 78 -9.06 -5.67 -9.94
N ALA A 79 -7.87 -5.66 -9.35
CA ALA A 79 -7.63 -5.50 -7.91
C ALA A 79 -6.26 -4.85 -7.64
N GLY A 80 -5.99 -4.49 -6.37
CA GLY A 80 -4.73 -3.88 -5.95
C GLY A 80 -4.15 -4.51 -4.68
N VAL A 81 -2.83 -4.56 -4.61
CA VAL A 81 -2.06 -4.96 -3.42
C VAL A 81 -1.08 -3.84 -3.07
N PHE A 82 -1.10 -3.39 -1.82
CA PHE A 82 -0.43 -2.16 -1.39
C PHE A 82 0.57 -2.41 -0.26
N CYS A 83 1.81 -1.92 -0.42
CA CYS A 83 2.79 -1.91 0.65
C CYS A 83 2.48 -0.79 1.65
N LEU A 84 2.34 -1.15 2.92
CA LEU A 84 2.05 -0.23 4.04
C LEU A 84 3.30 0.02 4.91
N ASP A 85 4.49 -0.30 4.39
CA ASP A 85 5.74 -0.12 5.10
C ASP A 85 6.00 1.34 5.47
N PRO A 86 6.52 1.62 6.68
CA PRO A 86 7.02 2.95 7.04
C PRO A 86 8.04 3.45 6.01
N PHE A 87 7.82 4.65 5.46
CA PHE A 87 8.61 5.19 4.37
C PHE A 87 9.45 6.40 4.81
N ARG A 88 10.68 6.54 4.26
CA ARG A 88 11.61 7.66 4.53
C ARG A 88 11.89 7.92 6.02
N ARG A 89 11.95 6.87 6.85
CA ARG A 89 12.20 6.95 8.30
C ARG A 89 11.11 7.73 9.06
N ALA A 90 9.88 7.63 8.60
CA ALA A 90 8.68 8.11 9.31
C ALA A 90 7.75 6.93 9.61
N ALA A 91 6.76 7.14 10.48
CA ALA A 91 5.75 6.11 10.79
C ALA A 91 4.84 5.81 9.60
N ASP A 92 4.55 6.85 8.81
CA ASP A 92 3.65 6.80 7.66
C ASP A 92 4.24 6.01 6.49
N MET A 93 3.33 5.36 5.76
CA MET A 93 3.60 4.77 4.46
C MET A 93 3.85 5.81 3.36
N ASP A 94 4.23 5.35 2.17
CA ASP A 94 4.38 6.21 1.00
C ASP A 94 3.07 6.95 0.64
N PRO A 95 3.08 8.29 0.54
CA PRO A 95 1.88 9.06 0.19
C PRO A 95 1.39 8.80 -1.24
N GLY A 96 2.27 8.43 -2.18
CA GLY A 96 1.84 8.03 -3.54
C GLY A 96 0.92 6.80 -3.47
N THR A 97 1.38 5.77 -2.77
CA THR A 97 0.62 4.55 -2.49
C THR A 97 -0.70 4.84 -1.76
N ALA A 98 -0.73 5.81 -0.84
CA ALA A 98 -1.98 6.22 -0.18
C ALA A 98 -3.01 6.82 -1.16
N VAL A 99 -2.56 7.59 -2.16
CA VAL A 99 -3.42 8.11 -3.24
C VAL A 99 -3.95 6.96 -4.11
N GLU A 100 -3.09 5.99 -4.45
CA GLU A 100 -3.47 4.82 -5.25
C GLU A 100 -4.53 3.95 -4.55
N ILE A 101 -4.39 3.73 -3.24
CA ILE A 101 -5.42 3.06 -2.41
C ILE A 101 -6.76 3.78 -2.55
N GLY A 102 -6.77 5.11 -2.34
CA GLY A 102 -7.99 5.91 -2.42
C GLY A 102 -8.62 5.86 -3.81
N TYR A 103 -7.79 5.95 -4.86
CA TYR A 103 -8.22 5.90 -6.26
C TYR A 103 -8.90 4.56 -6.59
N MET A 104 -8.25 3.44 -6.29
CA MET A 104 -8.79 2.10 -6.57
C MET A 104 -9.98 1.75 -5.67
N ALA A 105 -10.00 2.23 -4.42
CA ALA A 105 -11.15 2.09 -3.52
C ALA A 105 -12.40 2.79 -4.10
N ALA A 106 -12.24 4.00 -4.64
CA ALA A 106 -13.33 4.74 -5.26
C ALA A 106 -13.91 4.03 -6.51
N GLN A 107 -13.11 3.20 -7.17
CA GLN A 107 -13.55 2.35 -8.29
C GLN A 107 -14.26 1.06 -7.85
N GLY A 108 -14.35 0.80 -6.53
CA GLY A 108 -14.93 -0.43 -6.00
C GLY A 108 -14.06 -1.67 -6.20
N LYS A 109 -12.75 -1.49 -6.44
CA LYS A 109 -11.82 -2.60 -6.65
C LYS A 109 -11.51 -3.33 -5.35
N MET A 110 -11.16 -4.61 -5.45
CA MET A 110 -10.72 -5.39 -4.29
C MET A 110 -9.30 -4.98 -3.92
N LEU A 111 -9.06 -4.71 -2.63
CA LEU A 111 -7.76 -4.26 -2.13
C LEU A 111 -7.24 -5.24 -1.07
N THR A 112 -5.92 -5.38 -0.97
CA THR A 112 -5.21 -5.99 0.16
C THR A 112 -3.96 -5.19 0.48
N GLY A 113 -3.48 -5.26 1.71
CA GLY A 113 -2.25 -4.61 2.13
C GLY A 113 -1.23 -5.61 2.64
N TYR A 114 0.03 -5.21 2.68
CA TYR A 114 1.09 -5.94 3.37
C TYR A 114 2.11 -5.00 3.99
N THR A 115 2.75 -5.43 5.07
CA THR A 115 3.87 -4.68 5.67
C THR A 115 4.84 -5.61 6.40
N VAL A 116 6.10 -5.21 6.47
CA VAL A 116 7.11 -5.82 7.34
C VAL A 116 7.12 -5.30 8.77
N ASP A 117 6.34 -4.26 9.04
CA ASP A 117 6.26 -3.63 10.35
C ASP A 117 4.83 -3.68 10.90
N GLY A 118 4.54 -4.77 11.62
CA GLY A 118 3.26 -4.98 12.29
C GLY A 118 3.03 -4.19 13.58
N ARG A 119 3.95 -3.28 13.97
CA ARG A 119 3.73 -2.46 15.15
C ARG A 119 2.48 -1.59 14.94
N PRO A 120 1.64 -1.39 15.98
CA PRO A 120 0.55 -0.43 15.90
C PRO A 120 1.06 0.97 15.55
N TYR A 121 0.29 1.72 14.77
CA TYR A 121 0.67 3.04 14.28
C TYR A 121 1.13 4.00 15.41
N PRO A 122 0.45 4.10 16.57
CA PRO A 122 0.95 4.94 17.66
C PRO A 122 2.33 4.56 18.18
N ARG A 123 2.66 3.27 18.20
CA ARG A 123 3.99 2.79 18.58
C ARG A 123 5.04 3.19 17.55
N LYS A 124 4.71 3.13 16.26
CA LYS A 124 5.60 3.61 15.19
C LYS A 124 5.89 5.09 15.37
N VAL A 125 4.86 5.92 15.56
CA VAL A 125 5.01 7.37 15.79
C VAL A 125 5.90 7.64 17.00
N ALA A 126 5.64 7.00 18.15
CA ALA A 126 6.47 7.16 19.35
C ALA A 126 7.94 6.84 19.10
N GLU A 127 8.23 5.70 18.45
CA GLU A 127 9.60 5.25 18.22
C GLU A 127 10.33 6.11 17.18
N TYR A 128 9.68 6.50 16.09
CA TYR A 128 10.28 7.39 15.08
C TYR A 128 10.55 8.78 15.67
N ARG A 129 9.60 9.32 16.43
CA ARG A 129 9.74 10.63 17.05
C ARG A 129 10.88 10.66 18.07
N SER A 130 10.89 9.70 18.99
CA SER A 130 11.95 9.55 19.98
C SER A 130 13.35 9.43 19.33
N ARG A 131 13.48 8.68 18.23
CA ARG A 131 14.76 8.54 17.53
C ARG A 131 15.21 9.80 16.80
N ALA A 132 14.27 10.55 16.21
CA ALA A 132 14.60 11.70 15.38
C ALA A 132 14.75 13.01 16.20
N TRP A 133 13.92 13.20 17.23
CA TRP A 133 13.84 14.45 18.00
C TRP A 133 14.04 14.27 19.51
N GLY A 134 14.13 13.04 20.03
CA GLY A 134 14.32 12.79 21.47
C GLY A 134 13.09 13.09 22.32
N ASP A 135 11.91 13.25 21.71
CA ASP A 135 10.65 13.53 22.39
C ASP A 135 9.80 12.27 22.59
N ALA A 136 8.78 12.40 23.45
CA ALA A 136 7.86 11.34 23.80
C ALA A 136 6.42 11.81 23.59
N LEU A 137 5.54 10.86 23.28
CA LEU A 137 4.11 11.10 23.21
C LEU A 137 3.54 11.40 24.61
N ARG A 138 2.46 12.15 24.65
CA ARG A 138 1.73 12.47 25.88
C ARG A 138 0.29 11.97 25.78
N GLU A 139 -0.32 11.67 26.93
CA GLU A 139 -1.74 11.37 26.97
C GLU A 139 -2.54 12.60 26.56
N ARG A 140 -3.50 12.38 25.66
CA ARG A 140 -4.37 13.44 25.15
C ARG A 140 -5.48 13.74 26.16
N GLN A 141 -5.66 15.01 26.49
CA GLN A 141 -6.65 15.49 27.48
C GLN A 141 -8.08 15.64 26.92
N GLY A 142 -8.32 15.26 25.65
CA GLY A 142 -9.61 15.41 24.95
C GLY A 142 -10.37 14.09 24.77
N THR A 143 -11.69 14.16 24.64
CA THR A 143 -12.55 13.00 24.37
C THR A 143 -12.73 12.75 22.86
N GLY A 144 -13.09 11.51 22.49
CA GLY A 144 -13.34 11.10 21.10
C GLY A 144 -12.08 11.06 20.21
N GLY A 145 -12.23 10.64 18.95
CA GLY A 145 -11.12 10.50 18.00
C GLY A 145 -10.58 9.07 17.90
N SER A 146 -9.61 8.88 17.01
CA SER A 146 -9.02 7.56 16.69
C SER A 146 -7.73 7.27 17.45
N GLY A 147 -7.40 8.02 18.50
CA GLY A 147 -6.22 7.76 19.32
C GLY A 147 -6.18 8.51 20.65
N GLY A 148 -5.52 7.89 21.63
CA GLY A 148 -5.38 8.40 23.00
C GLY A 148 -4.14 9.26 23.28
N MET A 149 -3.23 9.40 22.32
CA MET A 149 -1.97 10.11 22.51
C MET A 149 -1.85 11.33 21.59
N GLU A 150 -1.00 12.28 21.96
CA GLU A 150 -0.57 13.40 21.12
C GLU A 150 0.95 13.49 21.08
N ASP A 151 1.48 14.02 19.98
CA ASP A 151 2.90 14.29 19.84
C ASP A 151 3.33 15.61 20.49
N ALA A 152 4.62 15.95 20.41
CA ALA A 152 5.14 17.16 21.03
C ALA A 152 4.58 18.46 20.44
N ASP A 153 4.01 18.39 19.23
CA ASP A 153 3.38 19.50 18.51
C ASP A 153 1.87 19.59 18.80
N GLY A 154 1.34 18.69 19.63
CA GLY A 154 -0.08 18.63 20.00
C GLY A 154 -0.94 17.97 18.92
N LEU A 155 -0.33 17.28 17.95
CA LEU A 155 -1.08 16.53 16.95
C LEU A 155 -1.50 15.17 17.51
N ILE A 156 -2.77 14.82 17.30
CA ILE A 156 -3.30 13.52 17.70
C ILE A 156 -2.54 12.39 16.98
N VAL A 157 -2.06 11.43 17.75
CA VAL A 157 -1.53 10.17 17.24
C VAL A 157 -2.72 9.24 17.02
N HIS A 158 -3.24 9.26 15.80
CA HIS A 158 -4.47 8.62 15.39
C HIS A 158 -4.32 7.09 15.17
N SER A 159 -5.38 6.45 14.64
CA SER A 159 -5.35 5.06 14.15
C SER A 159 -4.94 3.99 15.16
N GLU A 160 -5.41 4.11 16.39
CA GLU A 160 -5.24 3.07 17.39
C GLU A 160 -5.84 1.74 16.93
N GLY A 161 -5.10 0.64 17.13
CA GLY A 161 -5.48 -0.69 16.65
C GLY A 161 -5.22 -0.98 15.16
N MET A 162 -4.58 -0.05 14.44
CA MET A 162 -4.17 -0.20 13.04
C MET A 162 -2.65 -0.11 12.90
N VAL A 163 -2.09 -0.65 11.82
CA VAL A 163 -0.66 -0.55 11.49
C VAL A 163 -0.32 0.72 10.72
N GLN A 164 -1.31 1.35 10.08
CA GLN A 164 -1.17 2.61 9.34
C GLN A 164 -2.38 3.53 9.56
N ASN A 165 -2.37 4.69 8.89
CA ASN A 165 -3.48 5.64 8.87
C ASN A 165 -4.83 4.95 8.56
N ALA A 166 -5.90 5.39 9.24
CA ALA A 166 -7.20 4.76 9.17
C ALA A 166 -7.86 4.89 7.80
N MET A 167 -7.49 5.90 7.00
CA MET A 167 -7.99 6.04 5.64
C MET A 167 -7.31 5.02 4.71
N THR A 168 -6.05 4.67 4.92
CA THR A 168 -5.34 3.73 4.04
C THR A 168 -5.70 2.29 4.40
N GLU A 169 -5.42 1.87 5.63
CA GLU A 169 -5.77 0.53 6.10
C GLU A 169 -7.29 0.33 6.15
N GLY A 170 -8.05 1.36 6.51
CA GLY A 170 -9.51 1.29 6.54
C GLY A 170 -10.11 1.06 5.16
N PHE A 171 -9.65 1.72 4.10
CA PHE A 171 -10.16 1.44 2.75
C PHE A 171 -9.81 0.04 2.26
N ILE A 172 -8.64 -0.49 2.65
CA ILE A 172 -8.32 -1.89 2.40
C ILE A 172 -9.34 -2.81 3.08
N ARG A 173 -9.60 -2.60 4.38
CA ARG A 173 -10.55 -3.40 5.16
C ARG A 173 -11.99 -3.25 4.68
N LEU A 174 -12.42 -2.04 4.33
CA LEU A 174 -13.76 -1.74 3.80
C LEU A 174 -13.99 -2.37 2.41
N SER A 175 -12.92 -2.57 1.63
CA SER A 175 -13.02 -3.36 0.39
C SER A 175 -13.23 -4.86 0.65
N GLY A 176 -13.20 -5.33 1.91
CA GLY A 176 -13.20 -6.74 2.30
C GLY A 176 -11.81 -7.37 2.38
N GLY A 177 -10.75 -6.57 2.31
CA GLY A 177 -9.35 -7.00 2.41
C GLY A 177 -8.79 -7.01 3.82
N THR A 178 -7.53 -7.43 3.92
CA THR A 178 -6.74 -7.41 5.17
C THR A 178 -5.35 -6.85 4.88
N VAL A 179 -4.63 -6.50 5.95
CA VAL A 179 -3.21 -6.17 5.90
C VAL A 179 -2.42 -7.35 6.46
N CYS A 180 -1.64 -7.99 5.60
CA CYS A 180 -0.76 -9.10 5.98
C CYS A 180 0.55 -8.57 6.58
N VAL A 181 1.09 -9.29 7.57
CA VAL A 181 2.30 -8.89 8.28
C VAL A 181 3.26 -10.07 8.33
N ASP A 182 4.47 -9.86 7.86
CA ASP A 182 5.60 -10.78 8.03
C ASP A 182 6.92 -10.00 8.01
N ALA A 183 7.94 -10.44 8.74
CA ALA A 183 9.23 -9.75 8.77
C ALA A 183 9.95 -9.77 7.40
N ASP A 184 9.63 -10.72 6.53
CA ASP A 184 10.10 -10.79 5.15
C ASP A 184 9.10 -10.16 4.16
N LEU A 185 9.61 -9.28 3.30
CA LEU A 185 8.78 -8.50 2.36
C LEU A 185 8.01 -9.38 1.38
N LEU A 186 8.67 -10.37 0.79
CA LEU A 186 8.05 -11.23 -0.23
C LEU A 186 7.08 -12.22 0.39
N THR A 187 7.32 -12.64 1.63
CA THR A 187 6.40 -13.46 2.42
C THR A 187 5.13 -12.67 2.76
N ALA A 188 5.27 -11.44 3.28
CA ALA A 188 4.12 -10.57 3.57
C ALA A 188 3.30 -10.28 2.28
N PHE A 189 3.99 -10.02 1.17
CA PHE A 189 3.37 -9.84 -0.14
C PHE A 189 2.62 -11.10 -0.61
N ALA A 190 3.23 -12.28 -0.50
CA ALA A 190 2.62 -13.54 -0.91
C ALA A 190 1.33 -13.85 -0.14
N MET A 191 1.30 -13.55 1.16
CA MET A 191 0.08 -13.68 1.98
C MET A 191 -1.05 -12.77 1.48
N ALA A 192 -0.72 -11.53 1.08
CA ALA A 192 -1.70 -10.59 0.53
C ALA A 192 -2.22 -11.05 -0.84
N ILE A 193 -1.33 -11.57 -1.69
CA ILE A 193 -1.70 -12.18 -2.97
C ILE A 193 -2.62 -13.39 -2.77
N ASP A 194 -2.34 -14.28 -1.83
CA ASP A 194 -3.23 -15.42 -1.57
C ASP A 194 -4.61 -14.97 -1.09
N THR A 195 -4.66 -13.92 -0.25
CA THR A 195 -5.92 -13.30 0.18
C THR A 195 -6.72 -12.76 -1.01
N LEU A 196 -6.08 -12.08 -1.97
CA LEU A 196 -6.74 -11.63 -3.20
C LEU A 196 -7.19 -12.80 -4.08
N ARG A 197 -6.32 -13.79 -4.28
CA ARG A 197 -6.61 -14.98 -5.09
C ARG A 197 -7.88 -15.68 -4.61
N GLN A 198 -7.98 -15.91 -3.30
CA GLN A 198 -9.15 -16.57 -2.70
C GLN A 198 -10.44 -15.78 -2.95
N ARG A 199 -10.37 -14.45 -3.02
CA ARG A 199 -11.53 -13.57 -3.23
C ARG A 199 -11.91 -13.39 -4.70
N LEU A 200 -10.93 -13.48 -5.60
CA LEU A 200 -11.13 -13.31 -7.04
C LEU A 200 -11.50 -14.62 -7.75
N LEU A 201 -10.97 -15.75 -7.26
CA LEU A 201 -11.09 -17.05 -7.92
C LEU A 201 -11.83 -18.12 -7.10
N GLY A 202 -12.09 -17.87 -5.82
CA GLY A 202 -12.91 -18.71 -4.94
C GLY A 202 -14.39 -18.44 -5.10
#